data_AF-A0A7Y4MUE6-F1
#
_entry.id   AF-A0A7Y4MUE6-F1
#
_cell.length_a   1.000
_cell.length_b   1.000
_cell.length_c   1.000
_cell.angle_alpha   90.00
_cell.angle_beta   90.00
_cell.angle_gamma   90.00
#
_symmetry.space_group_name_H-M   'P 1'
#
loop_
_entity.id
_entity.type
_entity.pdbx_description
1 polymer ?
#
loop_
_entity_poly.entity_id
_entity_poly.type
_entity_poly.pdbx_seq_one_letter_code
_entity_poly.pdbx_strand_id
1 'polypeptide(L)'
;MPIIENTTAFTARDFLSMDKDGADTLVICLCGSFKLTAPGKAGPEGLSLADEQPAPPSEDVYWGDPGISSLRYEGQSAYFRPGTDIYVNGQAWAPHGRPVKEHLVAVRVGECQKGLRVFGDRVWWRGITGWRSTSPEPFTSMPLRYERSFGGPASLGASKPHGVYEDRNPLGRGFHPEGRDADNQPLPNLEDPLQPLDLPTKRVPPAGLGAISR
;
A
#
# COMPACT_ATOMS: atom_id res chain seq x y z
N MET A 1 -36.73 -4.15 0.73
CA MET A 1 -35.66 -3.60 -0.13
C MET A 1 -36.28 -3.25 -1.47
N PRO A 2 -35.94 -2.08 -2.07
CA PRO A 2 -36.41 -1.76 -3.40
C PRO A 2 -35.84 -2.74 -4.43
N ILE A 3 -36.56 -2.94 -5.53
CA ILE A 3 -36.09 -3.74 -6.66
C ILE A 3 -35.14 -2.85 -7.47
N ILE A 4 -33.89 -3.29 -7.64
CA ILE A 4 -32.88 -2.57 -8.42
C ILE A 4 -32.75 -3.25 -9.78
N GLU A 5 -33.08 -2.50 -10.84
CA GLU A 5 -32.80 -2.89 -12.22
C GLU A 5 -31.50 -2.24 -12.69
N ASN A 6 -30.47 -3.03 -12.93
CA ASN A 6 -29.18 -2.54 -13.41
C ASN A 6 -29.11 -2.64 -14.95
N THR A 7 -29.19 -1.50 -15.62
CA THR A 7 -29.10 -1.41 -17.09
C THR A 7 -27.69 -1.14 -17.60
N THR A 8 -26.67 -1.18 -16.73
CA THR A 8 -25.27 -0.93 -17.10
C THR A 8 -24.53 -2.24 -17.44
N ALA A 9 -23.33 -2.12 -18.00
CA ALA A 9 -22.43 -3.26 -18.22
C ALA A 9 -21.62 -3.65 -16.97
N PHE A 10 -21.86 -2.99 -15.83
CA PHE A 10 -21.07 -3.12 -14.61
C PHE A 10 -21.79 -3.95 -13.57
N THR A 11 -21.04 -4.55 -12.66
CA THR A 11 -21.64 -5.26 -11.53
C THR A 11 -22.05 -4.26 -10.46
N ALA A 12 -23.33 -4.29 -10.11
CA ALA A 12 -23.92 -3.47 -9.06
C ALA A 12 -24.15 -4.30 -7.80
N ARG A 13 -24.02 -3.66 -6.64
CA ARG A 13 -24.39 -4.21 -5.33
C ARG A 13 -24.98 -3.10 -4.48
N ASP A 14 -26.01 -3.45 -3.72
CA ASP A 14 -26.60 -2.58 -2.72
C ASP A 14 -26.17 -2.96 -1.30
N PHE A 15 -26.07 -1.95 -0.45
CA PHE A 15 -25.77 -2.09 0.96
C PHE A 15 -26.80 -1.30 1.76
N LEU A 16 -27.35 -1.93 2.80
CA LEU A 16 -28.06 -1.18 3.83
C LEU A 16 -27.04 -0.51 4.73
N SER A 17 -27.22 0.78 4.94
CA SER A 17 -26.38 1.61 5.78
C SER A 17 -27.25 2.60 6.56
N MET A 18 -26.60 3.43 7.37
CA MET A 18 -27.25 4.45 8.16
C MET A 18 -26.41 5.71 8.10
N ASP A 19 -27.06 6.85 7.94
CA ASP A 19 -26.34 8.13 7.99
C ASP A 19 -25.97 8.51 9.43
N LYS A 20 -25.27 9.64 9.58
CA LYS A 20 -24.86 10.14 10.91
C LYS A 20 -26.02 10.50 11.85
N ASP A 21 -27.23 10.70 11.33
CA ASP A 21 -28.42 11.11 12.08
C ASP A 21 -29.35 9.91 12.39
N GLY A 22 -28.96 8.71 11.95
CA GLY A 22 -29.70 7.47 12.21
C GLY A 22 -30.70 7.10 11.12
N ALA A 23 -30.72 7.80 9.99
CA ALA A 23 -31.65 7.51 8.89
C ALA A 23 -31.16 6.34 8.04
N ASP A 24 -32.06 5.39 7.77
CA ASP A 24 -31.80 4.27 6.88
C ASP A 24 -31.40 4.78 5.49
N THR A 25 -30.25 4.33 5.01
CA THR A 25 -29.68 4.71 3.73
C THR A 25 -29.42 3.47 2.88
N LEU A 26 -29.86 3.51 1.63
CA LEU A 26 -29.49 2.51 0.63
C LEU A 26 -28.29 3.01 -0.16
N VAL A 27 -27.16 2.31 -0.04
CA VAL A 27 -25.94 2.60 -0.80
C VAL A 27 -25.90 1.69 -2.00
N ILE A 28 -25.87 2.25 -3.21
CA ILE A 28 -25.73 1.47 -4.45
C ILE A 28 -24.31 1.72 -4.99
N CYS A 29 -23.53 0.65 -5.11
CA CYS A 29 -22.19 0.69 -5.66
C CYS A 29 -22.16 -0.02 -7.01
N LEU A 30 -21.52 0.59 -8.01
CA LEU A 30 -21.21 -0.04 -9.29
C LEU A 30 -19.69 -0.20 -9.42
N CYS A 31 -19.23 -1.39 -9.81
CA CYS A 31 -17.82 -1.65 -10.07
C CYS A 31 -17.59 -1.89 -11.56
N GLY A 32 -16.72 -1.08 -12.15
CA GLY A 32 -16.22 -1.24 -13.51
C GLY A 32 -14.75 -1.63 -13.51
N SER A 33 -14.43 -2.73 -14.19
CA SER A 33 -13.06 -3.21 -14.40
C SER A 33 -12.63 -2.97 -15.84
N PHE A 34 -11.40 -2.48 -16.02
CA PHE A 34 -10.85 -2.11 -17.31
C PHE A 34 -9.44 -2.68 -17.49
N LYS A 35 -9.09 -3.03 -18.73
CA LYS A 35 -7.74 -3.45 -19.10
C LYS A 35 -6.91 -2.21 -19.44
N LEU A 36 -5.76 -2.08 -18.79
CA LEU A 36 -4.75 -1.07 -19.14
C LEU A 36 -4.07 -1.46 -20.46
N THR A 37 -3.73 -0.47 -21.28
CA THR A 37 -2.96 -0.69 -22.50
C THR A 37 -1.55 -1.18 -22.18
N ALA A 38 -0.93 -1.86 -23.15
CA ALA A 38 0.46 -2.31 -22.99
C ALA A 38 1.39 -1.11 -22.73
N PRO A 39 2.43 -1.27 -21.87
CA PRO A 39 3.39 -0.21 -21.59
C PRO A 39 3.99 0.40 -22.85
N GLY A 40 4.18 1.72 -22.85
CA GLY A 40 4.76 2.46 -23.98
C GLY A 40 3.85 2.65 -25.19
N LYS A 41 2.67 2.00 -25.23
CA LYS A 41 1.60 2.30 -26.19
C LYS A 41 0.59 3.26 -25.57
N ALA A 42 1.03 4.49 -25.33
CA ALA A 42 0.12 5.60 -25.09
C ALA A 42 -0.52 5.97 -26.46
N GLY A 43 -1.51 5.19 -26.86
CA GLY A 43 -2.26 5.40 -28.08
C GLY A 43 -3.62 6.06 -27.81
N PRO A 44 -4.35 6.48 -28.86
CA PRO A 44 -5.73 6.95 -28.74
C PRO A 44 -6.70 5.84 -28.32
N GLU A 45 -6.28 4.58 -28.38
CA GLU A 45 -7.01 3.44 -27.83
C GLU A 45 -7.03 3.56 -26.30
N GLY A 46 -8.16 4.02 -25.78
CA GLY A 46 -8.38 4.18 -24.34
C GLY A 46 -8.46 2.84 -23.61
N LEU A 47 -8.90 2.90 -22.36
CA LEU A 47 -9.20 1.72 -21.56
C LEU A 47 -10.30 0.88 -22.23
N SER A 48 -10.10 -0.43 -22.33
CA SER A 48 -11.16 -1.37 -22.75
C SER A 48 -11.78 -2.03 -21.53
N LEU A 49 -13.07 -2.40 -21.61
CA LEU A 49 -13.70 -3.20 -20.55
C LEU A 49 -12.95 -4.52 -20.36
N ALA A 50 -12.80 -4.94 -19.11
CA ALA A 50 -12.37 -6.29 -18.78
C ALA A 50 -13.53 -7.27 -18.96
N ASP A 51 -13.22 -8.52 -19.35
CA ASP A 51 -14.24 -9.57 -19.51
C ASP A 51 -14.88 -9.94 -18.17
N GLU A 52 -14.09 -9.84 -17.09
CA GLU A 52 -14.54 -10.00 -15.71
C GLU A 52 -14.89 -8.64 -15.10
N GLN A 53 -16.12 -8.52 -14.61
CA GLN A 53 -16.63 -7.38 -13.86
C GLN A 53 -16.94 -7.83 -12.42
N PRO A 54 -15.98 -7.75 -11.48
CA PRO A 54 -16.19 -8.24 -10.12
C PRO A 54 -17.23 -7.37 -9.40
N ALA A 55 -17.94 -7.97 -8.44
CA ALA A 55 -18.84 -7.21 -7.57
C ALA A 55 -18.05 -6.28 -6.64
N PRO A 56 -18.61 -5.11 -6.27
CA PRO A 56 -18.06 -4.30 -5.20
C PRO A 56 -17.84 -5.14 -3.92
N PRO A 57 -16.64 -5.09 -3.31
CA PRO A 57 -16.37 -5.77 -2.04
C PRO A 57 -17.35 -5.31 -0.96
N SER A 58 -17.99 -6.26 -0.27
CA SER A 58 -18.86 -5.96 0.87
C SER A 58 -18.10 -5.65 2.15
N GLU A 59 -16.87 -6.13 2.21
CA GLU A 59 -15.98 -6.11 3.35
C GLU A 59 -14.54 -6.00 2.87
N ASP A 60 -13.65 -5.68 3.79
CA ASP A 60 -12.23 -5.55 3.53
C ASP A 60 -11.61 -6.88 3.10
N VAL A 61 -10.90 -6.85 1.97
CA VAL A 61 -10.15 -7.99 1.44
C VAL A 61 -8.68 -7.74 1.68
N TYR A 62 -8.01 -8.67 2.36
CA TYR A 62 -6.60 -8.57 2.71
C TYR A 62 -5.72 -9.41 1.76
N TRP A 63 -4.42 -9.14 1.73
CA TRP A 63 -3.47 -9.98 0.98
C TRP A 63 -3.22 -11.34 1.67
N GLY A 64 -3.38 -11.40 2.98
CA GLY A 64 -3.33 -12.59 3.82
C GLY A 64 -4.33 -12.44 4.97
N ASP A 65 -3.93 -12.77 6.18
CA ASP A 65 -4.83 -12.66 7.34
C ASP A 65 -5.00 -11.18 7.79
N PRO A 66 -6.21 -10.79 8.22
CA PRO A 66 -6.46 -9.48 8.82
C PRO A 66 -5.55 -9.18 10.01
N GLY A 67 -5.12 -7.93 10.15
CA GLY A 67 -4.27 -7.47 11.26
C GLY A 67 -2.78 -7.84 11.15
N ILE A 68 -2.39 -8.70 10.20
CA ILE A 68 -0.99 -9.02 9.92
C ILE A 68 -0.59 -8.85 8.45
N SER A 69 -1.53 -8.42 7.60
CA SER A 69 -1.28 -8.17 6.17
C SER A 69 -1.99 -6.92 5.68
N SER A 70 -1.44 -6.30 4.64
CA SER A 70 -1.99 -5.09 4.03
C SER A 70 -3.38 -5.35 3.43
N LEU A 71 -4.23 -4.32 3.47
CA LEU A 71 -5.50 -4.27 2.76
C LEU A 71 -5.27 -4.34 1.25
N ARG A 72 -5.94 -5.27 0.58
CA ARG A 72 -5.94 -5.40 -0.88
C ARG A 72 -7.09 -4.62 -1.51
N TYR A 73 -8.30 -4.78 -0.99
CA TYR A 73 -9.48 -4.02 -1.41
C TYR A 73 -10.28 -3.58 -0.18
N GLU A 74 -10.68 -2.32 -0.16
CA GLU A 74 -11.54 -1.76 0.88
C GLU A 74 -13.01 -2.15 0.62
N GLY A 75 -13.75 -2.44 1.68
CA GLY A 75 -15.19 -2.61 1.63
C GLY A 75 -15.91 -1.35 1.12
N GLN A 76 -16.97 -1.53 0.32
CA GLN A 76 -17.66 -0.44 -0.38
C GLN A 76 -19.01 -0.06 0.25
N SER A 77 -19.24 -0.44 1.50
CA SER A 77 -20.52 -0.21 2.22
C SER A 77 -20.64 1.17 2.88
N ALA A 78 -19.58 1.98 2.86
CA ALA A 78 -19.59 3.34 3.42
C ALA A 78 -20.64 4.22 2.72
N TYR A 79 -21.56 4.81 3.49
CA TYR A 79 -22.64 5.64 2.94
C TYR A 79 -22.18 6.97 2.37
N PHE A 80 -20.98 7.43 2.76
CA PHE A 80 -20.43 8.70 2.31
C PHE A 80 -18.94 8.57 1.98
N ARG A 81 -18.60 8.97 0.75
CA ARG A 81 -17.21 9.11 0.28
C ARG A 81 -17.08 10.54 -0.30
N PRO A 82 -16.45 11.48 0.41
CA PRO A 82 -16.40 12.89 -0.01
C PRO A 82 -15.53 13.14 -1.25
N GLY A 83 -14.74 12.15 -1.68
CA GLY A 83 -13.80 12.28 -2.78
C GLY A 83 -13.44 10.93 -3.40
N THR A 84 -12.37 10.94 -4.18
CA THR A 84 -11.86 9.76 -4.91
C THR A 84 -10.57 9.27 -4.29
N ASP A 85 -10.57 8.01 -3.87
CA ASP A 85 -9.36 7.30 -3.45
C ASP A 85 -8.72 6.59 -4.65
N ILE A 86 -7.39 6.64 -4.74
CA ILE A 86 -6.63 5.97 -5.81
C ILE A 86 -5.65 5.00 -5.15
N TYR A 87 -5.91 3.71 -5.33
CA TYR A 87 -5.05 2.65 -4.83
C TYR A 87 -4.34 1.93 -5.98
N VAL A 88 -3.08 1.60 -5.78
CA VAL A 88 -2.27 0.82 -6.73
C VAL A 88 -1.81 -0.45 -6.05
N ASN A 89 -2.36 -1.57 -6.52
CA ASN A 89 -1.92 -2.91 -6.16
C ASN A 89 -0.96 -3.44 -7.21
N GLY A 90 0.29 -3.69 -6.83
CA GLY A 90 1.28 -4.16 -7.80
C GLY A 90 2.68 -4.41 -7.25
N GLN A 91 3.61 -4.56 -8.17
CA GLN A 91 5.04 -4.71 -7.90
C GLN A 91 5.82 -3.70 -8.72
N ALA A 92 6.90 -3.16 -8.17
CA ALA A 92 7.91 -2.44 -8.93
C ALA A 92 8.80 -3.45 -9.65
N TRP A 93 8.77 -3.45 -10.98
CA TRP A 93 9.59 -4.31 -11.82
C TRP A 93 10.86 -3.59 -12.26
N ALA A 94 11.98 -4.29 -12.20
CA ALA A 94 13.25 -3.78 -12.69
C ALA A 94 13.22 -3.62 -14.22
N PRO A 95 13.81 -2.55 -14.78
CA PRO A 95 13.82 -2.30 -16.20
C PRO A 95 14.41 -3.49 -17.00
N HIS A 96 13.71 -3.89 -18.07
CA HIS A 96 14.13 -4.99 -18.95
C HIS A 96 14.36 -6.33 -18.24
N GLY A 97 13.78 -6.54 -17.04
CA GLY A 97 13.93 -7.77 -16.26
C GLY A 97 15.33 -7.99 -15.69
N ARG A 98 16.20 -6.97 -15.72
CA ARG A 98 17.57 -7.08 -15.18
C ARG A 98 17.57 -6.67 -13.70
N PRO A 99 18.10 -7.48 -12.78
CA PRO A 99 18.11 -7.15 -11.36
C PRO A 99 18.77 -5.80 -11.08
N VAL A 100 18.13 -4.97 -10.25
CA VAL A 100 18.64 -3.67 -9.78
C VAL A 100 18.67 -3.64 -8.26
N LYS A 101 19.56 -2.83 -7.67
CA LYS A 101 19.61 -2.64 -6.22
C LYS A 101 18.59 -1.61 -5.73
N GLU A 102 18.28 -0.66 -6.58
CA GLU A 102 17.30 0.38 -6.33
C GLU A 102 16.60 0.82 -7.62
N HIS A 103 15.39 1.34 -7.49
CA HIS A 103 14.62 1.88 -8.61
C HIS A 103 13.67 2.98 -8.14
N LEU A 104 13.48 4.01 -8.96
CA LEU A 104 12.43 5.01 -8.75
C LEU A 104 11.22 4.62 -9.57
N VAL A 105 10.05 4.55 -8.94
CA VAL A 105 8.77 4.29 -9.60
C VAL A 105 7.79 5.40 -9.26
N ALA A 106 6.85 5.66 -10.17
CA ALA A 106 5.82 6.65 -9.94
C ALA A 106 4.51 6.24 -10.62
N VAL A 107 3.40 6.69 -10.06
CA VAL A 107 2.08 6.60 -10.68
C VAL A 107 1.51 8.00 -10.80
N ARG A 108 0.85 8.26 -11.93
CA ARG A 108 0.10 9.48 -12.19
C ARG A 108 -1.28 9.14 -12.72
N VAL A 109 -2.31 9.73 -12.12
CA VAL A 109 -3.70 9.62 -12.54
C VAL A 109 -4.29 11.03 -12.54
N GLY A 110 -4.57 11.57 -13.73
CA GLY A 110 -4.91 12.97 -13.89
C GLY A 110 -3.81 13.87 -13.30
N GLU A 111 -4.19 14.74 -12.37
CA GLU A 111 -3.30 15.66 -11.66
C GLU A 111 -2.60 15.02 -10.45
N CYS A 112 -3.09 13.87 -9.97
CA CYS A 112 -2.52 13.17 -8.83
C CYS A 112 -1.25 12.42 -9.26
N GLN A 113 -0.13 12.67 -8.60
CA GLN A 113 1.12 11.96 -8.82
C GLN A 113 1.77 11.55 -7.49
N LYS A 114 2.27 10.31 -7.41
CA LYS A 114 3.03 9.82 -6.27
C LYS A 114 4.20 8.96 -6.73
N GLY A 115 5.39 9.22 -6.18
CA GLY A 115 6.62 8.50 -6.47
C GLY A 115 7.15 7.77 -5.23
N LEU A 116 7.87 6.67 -5.45
CA LEU A 116 8.54 5.89 -4.42
C LEU A 116 9.98 5.59 -4.87
N ARG A 117 10.91 5.59 -3.91
CA ARG A 117 12.21 4.94 -4.06
C ARG A 117 12.11 3.53 -3.51
N VAL A 118 12.43 2.57 -4.36
CA VAL A 118 12.32 1.14 -4.07
C VAL A 118 13.72 0.56 -3.97
N PHE A 119 14.04 -0.04 -2.84
CA PHE A 119 15.29 -0.74 -2.60
C PHE A 119 15.06 -2.24 -2.53
N GLY A 120 16.07 -3.02 -2.93
CA GLY A 120 16.15 -4.41 -2.53
C GLY A 120 16.32 -4.58 -1.02
N ASP A 121 16.28 -5.83 -0.56
CA ASP A 121 16.39 -6.12 0.86
C ASP A 121 17.75 -5.64 1.40
N ARG A 122 17.71 -4.99 2.56
CA ARG A 122 18.87 -4.40 3.24
C ARG A 122 18.59 -4.28 4.73
N VAL A 123 19.67 -4.28 5.50
CA VAL A 123 19.61 -4.19 6.97
C VAL A 123 20.44 -3.02 7.47
N TRP A 124 20.11 -2.54 8.66
CA TRP A 124 20.97 -1.62 9.41
C TRP A 124 22.24 -2.34 9.83
N TRP A 125 23.35 -1.59 9.82
CA TRP A 125 24.64 -2.06 10.28
C TRP A 125 25.33 -0.99 11.11
N ARG A 126 25.74 -1.36 12.33
CA ARG A 126 26.49 -0.48 13.22
C ARG A 126 27.99 -0.58 12.97
N GLY A 127 28.53 0.41 12.30
CA GLY A 127 29.97 0.53 12.05
C GLY A 127 30.74 1.31 13.08
N ILE A 128 32.05 1.36 12.89
CA ILE A 128 32.98 2.22 13.63
C ILE A 128 32.60 3.70 13.44
N THR A 129 32.13 4.08 12.25
CA THR A 129 31.71 5.46 11.91
C THR A 129 30.22 5.74 12.18
N GLY A 130 29.50 4.82 12.84
CA GLY A 130 28.08 4.95 13.13
C GLY A 130 27.18 4.05 12.27
N TRP A 131 25.89 4.38 12.27
CA TRP A 131 24.86 3.62 11.54
C TRP A 131 24.95 3.83 10.04
N ARG A 132 24.78 2.76 9.28
CA ARG A 132 24.57 2.78 7.82
C ARG A 132 23.69 1.61 7.40
N SER A 133 23.13 1.66 6.21
CA SER A 133 22.52 0.48 5.60
C SER A 133 23.58 -0.38 4.90
N THR A 134 23.32 -1.68 4.80
CA THR A 134 24.04 -2.53 3.84
C THR A 134 23.75 -2.09 2.40
N SER A 135 24.57 -2.56 1.45
CA SER A 135 24.18 -2.48 0.04
C SER A 135 22.90 -3.28 -0.15
N PRO A 136 21.87 -2.75 -0.83
CA PRO A 136 20.68 -3.53 -1.16
C PRO A 136 21.04 -4.76 -1.99
N GLU A 137 20.34 -5.85 -1.72
CA GLU A 137 20.34 -7.04 -2.57
C GLU A 137 19.68 -6.71 -3.92
N PRO A 138 20.20 -7.20 -5.06
CA PRO A 138 19.53 -7.00 -6.34
C PRO A 138 18.15 -7.66 -6.39
N PHE A 139 17.15 -6.97 -6.95
CA PHE A 139 15.80 -7.51 -7.17
C PHE A 139 15.33 -7.32 -8.61
N THR A 140 14.51 -8.24 -9.11
CA THR A 140 13.81 -8.10 -10.39
C THR A 140 12.38 -7.58 -10.21
N SER A 141 11.73 -7.91 -9.09
CA SER A 141 10.45 -7.33 -8.69
C SER A 141 10.39 -7.10 -7.18
N MET A 142 9.70 -6.03 -6.77
CA MET A 142 9.48 -5.71 -5.35
C MET A 142 8.01 -5.37 -5.11
N PRO A 143 7.30 -6.10 -4.23
CA PRO A 143 5.91 -5.79 -3.90
C PRO A 143 5.72 -4.39 -3.29
N LEU A 144 4.74 -3.64 -3.79
CA LEU A 144 4.39 -2.31 -3.28
C LEU A 144 3.37 -2.42 -2.13
N ARG A 145 3.80 -3.03 -1.01
CA ARG A 145 2.94 -3.26 0.17
C ARG A 145 3.49 -2.59 1.43
N TYR A 146 2.61 -2.28 2.38
CA TYR A 146 2.99 -1.50 3.57
C TYR A 146 3.88 -2.27 4.56
N GLU A 147 3.89 -3.59 4.51
CA GLU A 147 4.82 -4.44 5.26
C GLU A 147 6.29 -4.17 4.89
N ARG A 148 6.52 -3.54 3.74
CA ARG A 148 7.84 -3.15 3.22
C ARG A 148 8.13 -1.65 3.33
N SER A 149 7.24 -0.91 4.00
CA SER A 149 7.36 0.54 4.25
C SER A 149 7.77 0.81 5.70
N PHE A 150 8.16 2.05 6.00
CA PHE A 150 8.44 2.47 7.38
C PHE A 150 7.25 2.20 8.32
N GLY A 151 7.54 1.65 9.50
CA GLY A 151 6.58 1.44 10.57
C GLY A 151 6.88 0.16 11.35
N GLY A 152 5.82 -0.49 11.81
CA GLY A 152 5.89 -1.75 12.54
C GLY A 152 5.94 -1.59 14.05
N PRO A 153 5.89 -2.72 14.79
CA PRO A 153 6.23 -2.73 16.21
C PRO A 153 7.72 -2.44 16.40
N ALA A 154 8.07 -1.72 17.46
CA ALA A 154 9.47 -1.60 17.89
C ALA A 154 9.95 -2.98 18.38
N SER A 155 11.17 -3.38 17.99
CA SER A 155 11.83 -4.56 18.53
C SER A 155 12.30 -4.29 19.97
N LEU A 156 11.35 -4.22 20.88
CA LEU A 156 11.62 -4.25 22.31
C LEU A 156 11.90 -5.71 22.63
N GLY A 157 13.14 -6.04 23.02
CA GLY A 157 13.56 -7.41 23.31
C GLY A 157 12.58 -8.18 24.21
N ALA A 158 12.71 -9.51 24.26
CA ALA A 158 11.75 -10.51 24.78
C ALA A 158 11.08 -10.30 26.16
N SER A 159 11.40 -9.23 26.88
CA SER A 159 10.88 -8.87 28.21
C SER A 159 9.74 -7.84 28.21
N LYS A 160 9.29 -7.30 27.06
CA LYS A 160 8.16 -6.36 27.00
C LYS A 160 7.11 -6.77 25.97
N PRO A 161 6.07 -7.54 26.37
CA PRO A 161 5.08 -8.12 25.45
C PRO A 161 4.07 -7.12 24.87
N HIS A 162 4.08 -5.85 25.31
CA HIS A 162 3.26 -4.78 24.75
C HIS A 162 4.18 -3.63 24.31
N GLY A 163 4.54 -3.66 23.03
CA GLY A 163 5.56 -2.80 22.46
C GLY A 163 5.01 -1.47 21.94
N VAL A 164 5.87 -0.45 21.95
CA VAL A 164 5.65 0.79 21.18
C VAL A 164 5.57 0.40 19.70
N TYR A 165 4.60 0.90 18.95
CA TYR A 165 4.50 0.70 17.51
C TYR A 165 4.35 2.05 16.79
N GLU A 166 4.53 2.04 15.48
CA GLU A 166 4.27 3.21 14.62
C GLU A 166 2.83 3.15 14.10
N ASP A 167 1.92 3.87 14.76
CA ASP A 167 0.47 3.88 14.48
C ASP A 167 0.12 4.17 13.01
N ARG A 168 0.97 4.93 12.30
CA ARG A 168 0.75 5.25 10.88
C ARG A 168 0.90 4.05 9.96
N ASN A 169 1.60 3.01 10.40
CA ASN A 169 1.75 1.74 9.68
C ASN A 169 2.19 0.64 10.66
N PRO A 170 1.24 0.01 11.40
CA PRO A 170 1.58 -1.00 12.39
C PRO A 170 2.15 -2.30 11.79
N LEU A 171 1.99 -2.52 10.48
CA LEU A 171 2.50 -3.67 9.75
C LEU A 171 3.91 -3.49 9.16
N GLY A 172 4.43 -2.25 9.20
CA GLY A 172 5.67 -1.88 8.54
C GLY A 172 6.93 -2.47 9.17
N ARG A 173 8.06 -1.90 8.79
CA ARG A 173 9.39 -2.24 9.33
C ARG A 173 10.27 -1.02 9.52
N GLY A 174 11.36 -1.19 10.25
CA GLY A 174 12.39 -0.16 10.44
C GLY A 174 12.09 0.88 11.52
N PHE A 175 11.05 0.67 12.34
CA PHE A 175 10.79 1.51 13.51
C PHE A 175 11.65 1.09 14.72
N HIS A 176 12.73 1.83 14.97
CA HIS A 176 13.65 1.60 16.09
C HIS A 176 13.83 2.86 16.93
N PRO A 177 12.87 3.19 17.83
CA PRO A 177 12.84 4.48 18.53
C PRO A 177 14.07 4.74 19.42
N GLU A 178 14.71 3.69 19.95
CA GLU A 178 15.94 3.78 20.75
C GLU A 178 17.21 3.43 19.94
N GLY A 179 17.06 2.88 18.73
CA GLY A 179 18.14 2.44 17.85
C GLY A 179 19.00 1.27 18.36
N ARG A 180 18.86 0.86 19.63
CA ARG A 180 19.70 -0.18 20.27
C ARG A 180 19.51 -1.56 19.64
N ASP A 181 18.29 -1.84 19.21
CA ASP A 181 17.81 -3.07 18.60
C ASP A 181 17.93 -3.06 17.08
N ALA A 182 18.32 -1.94 16.47
CA ALA A 182 18.31 -1.78 15.03
C ALA A 182 19.38 -2.59 14.30
N ASP A 183 20.47 -2.99 14.95
CA ASP A 183 21.57 -3.67 14.26
C ASP A 183 21.11 -5.00 13.65
N ASN A 184 21.45 -5.20 12.38
CA ASN A 184 21.00 -6.33 11.56
C ASN A 184 19.47 -6.43 11.37
N GLN A 185 18.70 -5.38 11.69
CA GLN A 185 17.26 -5.32 11.43
C GLN A 185 16.97 -4.76 10.03
N PRO A 186 15.89 -5.23 9.38
CA PRO A 186 15.55 -4.83 8.02
C PRO A 186 15.13 -3.36 7.94
N LEU A 187 15.63 -2.65 6.92
CA LEU A 187 15.07 -1.34 6.56
C LEU A 187 13.83 -1.51 5.65
N PRO A 188 13.00 -0.47 5.53
CA PRO A 188 11.99 -0.38 4.48
C PRO A 188 12.61 -0.55 3.09
N ASN A 189 11.91 -1.30 2.24
CA ASN A 189 12.18 -1.32 0.81
C ASN A 189 11.55 -0.11 0.12
N LEU A 190 10.42 0.38 0.64
CA LEU A 190 9.68 1.50 0.07
C LEU A 190 9.93 2.76 0.90
N GLU A 191 10.49 3.77 0.26
CA GLU A 191 10.75 5.08 0.86
C GLU A 191 10.17 6.22 0.01
N ASP A 192 9.85 7.32 0.69
CA ASP A 192 9.66 8.62 0.04
C ASP A 192 11.04 9.13 -0.40
N PRO A 193 11.28 9.36 -1.71
CA PRO A 193 12.56 9.86 -2.19
C PRO A 193 12.96 11.22 -1.58
N LEU A 194 12.00 11.98 -1.06
CA LEU A 194 12.24 13.28 -0.41
C LEU A 194 12.45 13.17 1.11
N GLN A 195 12.12 12.03 1.71
CA GLN A 195 12.23 11.79 3.16
C GLN A 195 12.92 10.44 3.45
N PRO A 196 14.21 10.30 3.08
CA PRO A 196 14.93 9.03 3.25
C PRO A 196 15.16 8.70 4.72
N LEU A 197 15.20 7.41 5.04
CA LEU A 197 15.52 6.91 6.37
C LEU A 197 17.04 6.68 6.50
N ASP A 198 17.76 7.69 7.00
CA ASP A 198 19.22 7.73 7.13
C ASP A 198 19.74 7.33 8.53
N LEU A 199 18.86 7.30 9.53
CA LEU A 199 19.16 6.88 10.90
C LEU A 199 18.06 5.96 11.46
N PRO A 200 18.39 4.95 12.30
CA PRO A 200 17.39 4.05 12.87
C PRO A 200 16.31 4.74 13.72
N THR A 201 16.68 5.82 14.41
CA THR A 201 15.79 6.57 15.31
C THR A 201 14.97 7.64 14.59
N LYS A 202 15.24 7.89 13.30
CA LYS A 202 14.49 8.88 12.52
C LYS A 202 13.10 8.34 12.23
N ARG A 203 12.10 9.21 12.36
CA ARG A 203 10.73 8.91 11.97
C ARG A 203 10.43 9.54 10.61
N VAL A 204 10.02 8.71 9.66
CA VAL A 204 9.57 9.13 8.33
C VAL A 204 8.11 8.72 8.14
N PRO A 205 7.37 9.29 7.18
CA PRO A 205 6.07 8.77 6.83
C PRO A 205 6.20 7.39 6.15
N PRO A 206 5.27 6.45 6.38
CA PRO A 206 5.16 5.24 5.57
C PRO A 206 4.93 5.58 4.10
N ALA A 207 5.68 4.94 3.20
CA ALA A 207 5.64 5.22 1.77
C ALA A 207 5.03 4.05 1.00
N GLY A 208 3.83 4.21 0.44
CA GLY A 208 3.14 3.19 -0.35
C GLY A 208 2.12 3.78 -1.32
N LEU A 209 1.53 2.94 -2.17
CA LEU A 209 0.48 3.33 -3.12
C LEU A 209 -0.88 2.64 -2.86
N GLY A 210 -0.95 1.73 -1.89
CA GLY A 210 -2.19 1.07 -1.49
C GLY A 210 -2.88 1.77 -0.32
N ALA A 211 -3.92 1.12 0.20
CA ALA A 211 -4.55 1.48 1.46
C ALA A 211 -3.75 0.92 2.67
N ILE A 212 -3.73 1.66 3.78
CA ILE A 212 -3.18 1.20 5.05
C ILE A 212 -4.32 0.59 5.86
N SER A 213 -4.18 -0.67 6.28
CA SER A 213 -5.13 -1.29 7.20
C SER A 213 -5.06 -0.59 8.56
N ARG A 214 -6.23 -0.25 9.11
CA ARG A 214 -6.36 0.37 10.44
C ARG A 214 -6.78 -0.64 11.49
#